data_AF-A0A7X8KBS0-F1
#
_entry.id   AF-A0A7X8KBS0-F1
#
_cell.length_a   1.000
_cell.length_b   1.000
_cell.length_c   1.000
_cell.angle_alpha   90.00
_cell.angle_beta   90.00
_cell.angle_gamma   90.00
#
_symmetry.space_group_name_H-M   'P 1'
#
loop_
_entity.id
_entity.type
_entity.pdbx_description
1 polymer ?
#
loop_
_entity_poly.entity_id
_entity_poly.type
_entity_poly.pdbx_seq_one_letter_code
_entity_poly.pdbx_strand_id
1 'polypeptide(L)' 'MLLYIKLKNFKSFSNIMFDLRGKGGIPKRVAFIYGENGAGKSNLMSSLLFLRKTI' A
#
# COMPACT_ATOMS: atom_id res chain seq x y z
N MET A 1 5.14 -11.85 3.85
CA MET A 1 4.52 -10.86 4.76
C MET A 1 4.92 -9.46 4.30
N LEU A 2 3.99 -8.54 4.09
CA LEU A 2 4.28 -7.22 3.52
C LEU A 2 4.66 -6.22 4.63
N LEU A 3 5.87 -5.67 4.57
CA LEU A 3 6.37 -4.70 5.56
C LEU A 3 5.93 -3.28 5.20
N TYR A 4 6.23 -2.87 3.97
CA TYR A 4 5.85 -1.59 3.41
C TYR A 4 5.71 -1.75 1.89
N ILE A 5 5.05 -0.78 1.25
CA ILE A 5 5.03 -0.64 -0.20
C ILE A 5 5.38 0.79 -0.57
N LYS A 6 6.34 0.95 -1.48
CA LYS A 6 6.76 2.25 -2.02
C LYS A 6 6.27 2.34 -3.46
N LEU A 7 5.54 3.39 -3.77
CA LEU A 7 4.97 3.64 -5.08
C LEU A 7 5.53 4.96 -5.62
N LYS A 8 6.07 4.90 -6.84
CA LYS A 8 6.56 6.06 -7.57
C LYS A 8 5.90 6.09 -8.94
N ASN A 9 5.28 7.21 -9.30
CA ASN A 9 4.54 7.41 -10.55
C ASN A 9 3.55 6.26 -10.86
N PHE A 10 2.83 5.79 -9.83
CA PHE A 10 1.87 4.70 -9.96
C PHE A 10 0.44 5.24 -9.90
N LYS A 11 -0.21 5.34 -11.06
CA LYS A 11 -1.56 5.90 -11.20
C LYS A 11 -1.64 7.29 -10.53
N SER A 12 -2.47 7.44 -9.49
CA SER A 12 -2.64 8.69 -8.75
C SER A 12 -1.53 8.98 -7.73
N PHE A 13 -0.57 8.07 -7.51
CA PHE A 13 0.50 8.26 -6.53
C PHE A 13 1.80 8.72 -7.20
N SER A 14 2.28 9.90 -6.82
CA SER A 14 3.54 10.48 -7.31
C SER A 14 4.76 9.83 -6.64
N ASN A 15 4.91 9.96 -5.33
CA ASN A 15 5.96 9.32 -4.53
C ASN A 15 5.47 9.16 -3.09
N ILE A 16 5.09 7.93 -2.72
CA ILE A 16 4.52 7.64 -1.40
C ILE A 16 5.01 6.29 -0.88
N MET A 17 5.07 6.16 0.44
CA MET A 17 5.36 4.92 1.14
C MET A 17 4.23 4.63 2.12
N PHE A 18 3.62 3.45 1.99
CA PHE A 18 2.69 2.93 2.98
C PHE A 18 3.45 1.94 3.86
N ASP A 19 3.69 2.31 5.11
CA ASP A 19 4.32 1.46 6.11
C ASP A 19 3.26 0.66 6.89
N LEU A 20 3.32 -0.66 6.82
CA LEU A 20 2.40 -1.57 7.52
C LEU A 20 3.01 -2.15 8.79
N ARG A 21 4.20 -1.70 9.19
CA ARG A 21 4.85 -2.10 10.43
C ARG A 21 4.19 -1.42 11.63
N GLY A 22 4.06 -2.18 12.71
CA GLY A 22 3.68 -1.71 14.03
C GLY A 22 4.89 -1.51 14.94
N LYS A 23 4.65 -1.62 16.25
CA LYS A 23 5.67 -1.48 17.28
C LYS A 23 6.82 -2.48 17.04
N GLY A 24 8.05 -1.99 17.12
CA GLY A 24 9.25 -2.82 16.92
C GLY A 24 9.51 -3.26 15.47
N GLY A 25 8.87 -2.62 14.47
CA GLY A 25 9.07 -2.98 13.07
C GLY A 25 8.31 -4.24 12.63
N ILE A 26 7.50 -4.81 13.51
CA ILE A 26 6.74 -6.04 13.25
C ILE A 26 5.50 -5.71 12.43
N PRO A 27 5.25 -6.37 11.29
CA PRO A 27 4.04 -6.17 10.49
C PRO A 27 2.76 -6.33 11.30
N LYS A 28 1.80 -5.45 11.06
CA LYS A 28 0.44 -5.63 11.56
C LYS A 28 -0.18 -6.88 10.91
N ARG A 29 -0.90 -7.69 11.70
CA ARG A 29 -1.65 -8.84 11.20
C ARG A 29 -2.80 -8.43 10.26
N VAL A 30 -3.36 -7.24 10.49
CA VAL A 30 -4.45 -6.64 9.71
C VAL A 30 -4.19 -5.14 9.57
N ALA A 31 -4.46 -4.60 8.38
CA ALA A 31 -4.43 -3.17 8.09
C ALA A 31 -5.73 -2.75 7.42
N PHE A 32 -6.28 -1.59 7.82
CA PHE A 32 -7.49 -1.02 7.24
C PHE A 32 -7.13 0.18 6.38
N ILE A 33 -7.69 0.25 5.17
CA ILE A 33 -7.50 1.37 4.23
C ILE A 33 -8.83 2.08 4.08
N TYR A 34 -8.91 3.30 4.58
CA TYR A 34 -10.10 4.16 4.56
C TYR A 34 -9.71 5.60 4.19
N GLY A 35 -10.71 6.43 3.86
CA GLY A 35 -10.49 7.81 3.43
C GLY A 35 -11.56 8.26 2.43
N GLU A 36 -11.45 9.49 1.92
CA GLU A 36 -12.41 10.08 0.98
C GLU A 36 -12.41 9.40 -0.40
N ASN A 37 -13.50 9.56 -1.14
CA ASN A 37 -13.58 9.12 -2.52
C ASN A 37 -12.55 9.87 -3.38
N GLY A 38 -11.88 9.16 -4.29
CA GLY A 38 -10.79 9.73 -5.08
C GLY A 38 -9.41 9.74 -4.38
N ALA A 39 -9.31 9.46 -3.07
CA ALA A 39 -8.05 9.46 -2.33
C ALA A 39 -7.04 8.36 -2.73
N GLY A 40 -7.34 7.54 -3.75
CA GLY A 40 -6.42 6.52 -4.27
C GLY A 40 -6.50 5.14 -3.61
N LYS A 41 -7.50 4.87 -2.76
CA LYS A 41 -7.68 3.56 -2.09
C LYS A 41 -7.67 2.37 -3.07
N SER A 42 -8.45 2.45 -4.15
CA SER A 42 -8.47 1.40 -5.19
C SER A 42 -7.16 1.31 -5.98
N ASN A 43 -6.41 2.41 -6.10
CA ASN A 43 -5.09 2.41 -6.73
C ASN A 43 -4.05 1.71 -5.85
N LEU A 44 -4.14 1.85 -4.52
CA LEU A 44 -3.29 1.11 -3.59
C LEU A 44 -3.58 -0.40 -3.65
N MET A 45 -4.85 -0.79 -3.72
CA MET A 45 -5.19 -2.21 -3.94
C MET A 45 -4.70 -2.72 -5.30
N SER A 46 -4.76 -1.88 -6.35
CA SER A 46 -4.24 -2.23 -7.67
C SER A 46 -2.73 -2.51 -7.65
N SER A 47 -1.93 -1.78 -6.87
CA SER A 47 -0.48 -2.02 -6.81
C SER A 47 -0.15 -3.34 -6.10
N LEU A 48 -0.89 -3.70 -5.05
CA LEU A 48 -0.75 -5.00 -4.39
C LEU A 48 -1.10 -6.15 -5.34
N LEU A 49 -2.19 -6.00 -6.12
CA LEU A 49 -2.57 -6.99 -7.12
C LEU A 49 -1.53 -7.09 -8.25
N PHE A 50 -0.99 -5.96 -8.70
CA PHE A 50 0.08 -5.92 -9.70
C PHE A 50 1.31 -6.69 -9.20
N LEU A 51 1.80 -6.40 -8.00
CA LEU A 51 2.94 -7.11 -7.42
C LEU A 51 2.68 -8.62 -7.32
N ARG A 52 1.47 -9.03 -6.90
CA ARG A 52 1.10 -10.45 -6.81
C ARG A 52 1.06 -11.16 -8.16
N LYS A 53 0.87 -10.45 -9.26
CA LYS A 53 0.82 -11.04 -10.62
C LYS A 53 2.18 -11.13 -11.28
N THR A 54 3.14 -10.32 -10.83
CA THR A 54 4.45 -10.17 -11.49
C THR A 54 5.58 -10.83 -10.69
N ILE A 55 5.30 -11.26 -9.45
CA ILE A 55 6.18 -12.05 -8.58
C ILE A 55 5.55 -13.42 -8.41
#